data_AF-A0A1G7KRG3-F1
#
_entry.id   AF-A0A1G7KRG3-F1
#
_cell.length_a   1.000
_cell.length_b   1.000
_cell.length_c   1.000
_cell.angle_alpha   90.00
_cell.angle_beta   90.00
_cell.angle_gamma   90.00
#
_symmetry.space_group_name_H-M   'P 1'
#
loop_
_entity.id
_entity.type
_entity.pdbx_description
1 polymer ?
#
loop_
_entity_poly.entity_id
_entity_poly.type
_entity_poly.pdbx_seq_one_letter_code
_entity_poly.pdbx_strand_id
1 'polypeptide(L)'
;MSKHAWQPSPYFEQLSEEITFRLDFRSIEYFEELGRPYGLPAQDMISMYLRHMAGSGYKANLGILTLEEREALRKSLEAEGKLPLEG
;
A
#
# COMPACT_ATOMS: atom_id res chain seq x y z
N MET A 1 -3.18 -42.46 -21.11
CA MET A 1 -2.40 -41.99 -19.93
C MET A 1 -2.14 -40.50 -20.12
N SER A 2 -2.89 -39.65 -19.41
CA SER A 2 -2.83 -38.18 -19.58
C SER A 2 -1.49 -37.63 -19.10
N LYS A 3 -0.80 -36.88 -19.97
CA LYS A 3 0.26 -35.96 -19.56
C LYS A 3 -0.36 -34.58 -19.39
N HIS A 4 -0.70 -34.23 -18.15
CA HIS A 4 -0.77 -32.82 -17.76
C HIS A 4 0.14 -32.65 -16.56
N ALA A 5 1.42 -32.42 -16.85
CA ALA A 5 2.32 -31.83 -15.88
C ALA A 5 1.88 -30.38 -15.74
N TRP A 6 1.26 -30.04 -14.61
CA TRP A 6 1.10 -28.66 -14.19
C TRP A 6 2.50 -28.09 -13.99
N GLN A 7 2.94 -27.23 -14.91
CA GLN A 7 4.15 -26.44 -14.77
C GLN A 7 3.72 -25.01 -14.44
N PRO A 8 3.96 -24.50 -13.22
CA PRO A 8 3.73 -23.10 -12.95
C PRO A 8 4.60 -22.27 -13.92
N SER A 9 4.02 -21.17 -14.40
CA SER A 9 4.67 -20.26 -15.34
C SER A 9 6.01 -19.76 -14.77
N PRO A 10 7.12 -19.79 -15.53
CA PRO A 10 8.43 -19.32 -15.09
C PRO A 10 8.49 -17.82 -14.77
N TYR A 11 7.41 -17.09 -14.99
CA TYR A 11 7.25 -15.66 -14.72
C TYR A 11 6.54 -15.36 -13.40
N PHE A 12 6.14 -16.38 -12.63
CA PHE A 12 5.41 -16.19 -11.38
C PHE A 12 6.26 -15.47 -10.31
N GLU A 13 7.55 -15.77 -10.26
CA GLU A 13 8.51 -15.18 -9.32
C GLU A 13 8.90 -13.73 -9.67
N GLN A 14 8.51 -13.22 -10.85
CA GLN A 14 8.88 -11.89 -11.34
C GLN A 14 7.82 -10.80 -11.11
N LEU A 15 6.70 -11.13 -10.45
CA LEU A 15 5.56 -10.21 -10.25
C LEU A 15 5.43 -9.64 -8.83
N SER A 16 6.36 -9.95 -7.93
CA SER A 16 6.34 -9.46 -6.55
C SER A 16 7.73 -9.06 -6.09
N GLU A 17 7.84 -7.82 -5.62
CA GLU A 17 9.01 -7.34 -4.87
C GLU A 17 8.78 -7.56 -3.37
N GLU A 18 9.80 -8.05 -2.67
CA GLU A 18 9.75 -8.16 -1.22
C GLU A 18 9.98 -6.80 -0.59
N ILE A 19 8.98 -6.31 0.17
CA ILE A 19 9.09 -5.07 0.94
C ILE A 19 9.08 -5.40 2.43
N THR A 20 10.15 -5.00 3.14
CA THR A 20 10.20 -5.09 4.60
C THR A 20 9.81 -3.75 5.21
N PHE A 21 8.75 -3.73 6.02
CA PHE A 21 8.33 -2.55 6.77
C PHE A 21 7.82 -2.97 8.15
N ARG A 22 7.81 -2.02 9.09
CA ARG A 22 7.29 -2.26 10.44
C ARG A 22 5.84 -1.80 10.51
N LEU A 23 5.00 -2.64 11.09
CA LEU A 23 3.64 -2.31 11.47
C LEU A 23 3.56 -2.18 12.99
N ASP A 24 2.65 -1.34 13.46
CA ASP A 24 2.33 -1.30 14.87
C ASP A 24 1.55 -2.56 15.29
N PHE A 25 1.60 -2.88 16.58
CA PHE A 25 0.97 -4.09 17.11
C PHE A 25 -0.54 -4.13 16.86
N ARG A 26 -1.25 -2.99 16.89
CA ARG A 26 -2.71 -2.97 16.70
C ARG A 26 -3.08 -3.27 15.27
N SER A 27 -2.31 -2.78 14.30
CA SER A 27 -2.49 -3.14 12.90
C SER A 27 -2.30 -4.64 12.67
N ILE A 28 -1.26 -5.23 13.27
CA ILE A 28 -1.01 -6.68 13.16
C ILE A 28 -2.18 -7.46 13.77
N GLU A 29 -2.56 -7.16 15.01
CA GLU A 29 -3.66 -7.82 15.73
C GLU A 29 -4.97 -7.75 14.94
N TYR A 30 -5.30 -6.59 14.36
CA TYR A 30 -6.47 -6.43 13.50
C TYR A 30 -6.47 -7.42 12.33
N PHE A 31 -5.36 -7.55 11.60
CA PHE A 31 -5.28 -8.48 10.47
C PHE A 31 -5.21 -9.95 10.90
N GLU A 32 -4.68 -10.26 12.09
CA GLU A 32 -4.77 -11.59 12.67
C GLU A 32 -6.22 -11.99 12.97
N GLU A 33 -7.00 -11.09 13.58
CA GLU A 33 -8.41 -11.32 13.87
C GLU A 33 -9.24 -11.51 12.60
N LEU A 34 -8.99 -10.71 11.56
CA LEU A 34 -9.65 -10.86 10.26
C LEU A 34 -9.31 -12.19 9.57
N GLY A 35 -8.08 -12.68 9.73
CA GLY A 35 -7.62 -13.93 9.11
C GLY A 35 -8.07 -15.19 9.85
N ARG A 36 -8.34 -15.08 11.15
CA ARG A 36 -8.68 -16.22 12.03
C ARG A 36 -9.82 -17.11 11.51
N PRO A 37 -10.96 -16.60 11.01
CA PRO A 37 -12.03 -17.44 10.48
C PRO A 37 -11.62 -18.25 9.22
N TYR A 38 -10.60 -17.78 8.51
CA TYR A 38 -10.10 -18.39 7.28
C TYR A 38 -8.83 -19.23 7.49
N GLY A 39 -8.30 -19.26 8.72
CA GLY A 39 -7.01 -19.90 9.02
C GLY A 39 -5.81 -19.22 8.38
N LEU A 40 -5.93 -17.92 8.03
CA LEU A 40 -4.89 -17.15 7.37
C LEU A 40 -4.09 -16.30 8.38
N PRO A 41 -2.75 -16.24 8.27
CA PRO A 41 -1.93 -15.33 9.05
C PRO A 41 -2.14 -13.87 8.63
N ALA A 42 -1.78 -12.93 9.50
CA ALA A 42 -1.90 -11.50 9.22
C ALA A 42 -1.21 -11.07 7.93
N GLN A 43 -0.02 -11.61 7.62
CA GLN A 43 0.74 -11.27 6.42
C GLN A 43 -0.04 -11.57 5.13
N ASP A 44 -0.71 -12.72 5.07
CA ASP A 44 -1.52 -13.12 3.92
C ASP A 44 -2.74 -12.21 3.79
N MET A 45 -3.41 -11.93 4.91
CA MET A 45 -4.55 -11.01 4.95
C MET A 45 -4.18 -9.60 4.49
N ILE A 46 -3.06 -9.05 4.99
CA ILE A 46 -2.52 -7.75 4.57
C ILE A 46 -2.27 -7.77 3.05
N SER A 47 -1.56 -8.78 2.56
CA SER A 47 -1.22 -8.88 1.13
C SER A 47 -2.47 -8.95 0.24
N MET A 48 -3.49 -9.69 0.65
CA MET A 48 -4.77 -9.77 -0.07
C MET A 48 -5.51 -8.44 -0.08
N TYR A 49 -5.57 -7.75 1.07
CA TYR A 49 -6.22 -6.45 1.17
C TYR A 49 -5.51 -5.38 0.33
N LEU A 50 -4.18 -5.33 0.38
CA LEU A 50 -3.39 -4.41 -0.47
C LEU A 50 -3.66 -4.67 -1.96
N ARG A 51 -3.70 -5.94 -2.38
CA ARG A 51 -4.03 -6.32 -3.76
C ARG A 51 -5.44 -5.89 -4.15
N HIS A 52 -6.42 -6.07 -3.27
CA HIS A 52 -7.79 -5.65 -3.51
C HIS A 52 -7.90 -4.12 -3.64
N MET A 53 -7.24 -3.37 -2.75
CA MET A 53 -7.22 -1.90 -2.82
C MET A 53 -6.56 -1.38 -4.11
N ALA A 54 -5.47 -2.01 -4.54
CA ALA A 54 -4.83 -1.68 -5.81
C ALA A 54 -5.77 -1.97 -7.00
N GLY A 55 -6.45 -3.10 -6.98
CA GLY A 55 -7.41 -3.50 -8.03
C GLY A 55 -8.66 -2.62 -8.11
N SER A 56 -9.10 -2.03 -6.99
CA SER A 56 -10.25 -1.12 -6.95
C SER A 56 -9.90 0.33 -7.28
N GLY A 57 -8.60 0.68 -7.34
CA GLY A 57 -8.16 2.06 -7.49
C GLY A 57 -8.42 2.92 -6.26
N TYR A 58 -8.60 2.30 -5.09
CA TYR A 58 -8.88 3.00 -3.84
C TYR A 58 -7.73 3.96 -3.48
N LYS A 59 -8.08 5.18 -3.11
CA LYS A 59 -7.16 6.21 -2.62
C LYS A 59 -7.64 6.68 -1.25
N ALA A 60 -6.85 6.42 -0.22
CA ALA A 60 -7.15 6.89 1.12
C ALA A 60 -7.01 8.42 1.18
N ASN A 61 -7.98 9.10 1.80
CA ASN A 61 -7.80 10.48 2.21
C ASN A 61 -7.01 10.49 3.53
N LEU A 62 -5.72 10.81 3.44
CA LEU A 62 -4.81 10.81 4.59
C LEU A 62 -4.71 12.18 5.27
N GLY A 63 -5.53 13.17 4.87
CA GLY A 63 -5.44 14.53 5.40
C GLY A 63 -4.13 15.24 5.05
N ILE A 64 -3.37 14.72 4.08
CA ILE A 64 -2.13 15.31 3.59
C ILE A 64 -2.31 15.76 2.14
N LEU A 65 -1.71 16.91 1.81
CA LEU A 65 -1.70 17.43 0.46
C LEU A 65 -0.82 16.55 -0.45
N THR A 66 -1.28 16.35 -1.67
CA THR A 66 -0.48 15.78 -2.75
C THR A 66 0.73 16.66 -3.06
N LEU A 67 1.73 16.13 -3.79
CA LEU A 67 2.89 16.93 -4.21
C LEU A 67 2.46 18.14 -5.05
N GLU A 68 1.53 17.94 -5.98
CA GLU A 68 0.98 19.01 -6.82
C GLU A 68 0.29 20.10 -5.98
N GLU A 69 -0.56 19.70 -5.04
CA GLU A 69 -1.24 20.65 -4.14
C GLU A 69 -0.25 21.40 -3.24
N ARG A 70 0.80 20.73 -2.75
CA ARG A 70 1.88 21.38 -1.98
C ARG A 70 2.64 22.40 -2.81
N GLU A 71 2.94 22.08 -4.06
CA GLU A 71 3.60 23.01 -4.98
C GLU A 71 2.72 24.21 -5.32
N ALA A 72 1.43 23.98 -5.57
CA ALA A 72 0.46 25.05 -5.83
C ALA A 72 0.34 25.97 -4.61
N LEU A 73 0.23 25.40 -3.40
CA LEU A 73 0.20 26.15 -2.15
C LEU A 73 1.49 26.94 -1.94
N ARG A 74 2.65 26.34 -2.21
CA ARG A 74 3.93 27.04 -2.11
C ARG A 74 3.97 28.25 -3.05
N LYS A 75 3.57 28.08 -4.32
CA LYS A 75 3.52 29.17 -5.30
C LYS A 75 2.56 30.29 -4.90
N SER A 76 1.40 29.95 -4.32
CA SER A 76 0.46 30.96 -3.83
C SER A 76 1.04 31.71 -2.61
N LEU A 77 1.71 31.01 -1.70
CA LEU A 77 2.38 31.63 -0.54
C LEU A 77 3.56 32.53 -0.96
N GLU A 78 4.31 32.14 -1.99
CA GLU A 78 5.37 32.96 -2.60
C GLU A 78 4.79 34.24 -3.22
N ALA A 79 3.70 34.11 -3.97
CA ALA A 79 2.99 35.25 -4.56
C ALA A 79 2.37 36.20 -3.51
N GLU A 80 1.94 35.67 -2.36
CA GLU A 80 1.41 36.46 -1.24
C GLU A 80 2.50 37.04 -0.32
N GLY A 81 3.79 36.73 -0.56
CA GLY A 81 4.91 37.20 0.27
C GLY A 81 4.94 36.63 1.69
N LYS A 82 4.29 35.47 1.92
CA LYS A 82 4.10 34.85 3.25
C LYS A 82 4.96 33.60 3.49
N LEU A 83 6.04 33.38 2.73
CA LEU A 83 6.94 32.28 3.11
C LEU A 83 7.60 32.58 4.45
N PRO A 84 7.64 31.62 5.38
CA PRO A 84 8.59 31.69 6.48
C PRO A 84 9.98 31.80 5.85
N LEU A 85 10.72 32.86 6.19
CA LEU A 85 12.15 32.92 5.90
C LEU A 85 12.77 31.69 6.59
N GLU A 86 13.28 30.75 5.81
CA GLU A 86 14.06 29.65 6.37
C GLU A 86 15.29 30.28 7.04
N GLY A 87 15.37 30.12 8.37
CA GLY A 87 16.49 30.55 9.21
C GLY A 87 17.42 29.39 9.53
#